data_AF-A0A1J7C6G0-F1
#
_entry.id   AF-A0A1J7C6G0-F1
#
_cell.length_a   1.000
_cell.length_b   1.000
_cell.length_c   1.000
_cell.angle_alpha   90.00
_cell.angle_beta   90.00
_cell.angle_gamma   90.00
#
_symmetry.space_group_name_H-M   'P 1'
#
loop_
_entity.id
_entity.type
_entity.pdbx_description
1 polymer ?
#
loop_
_entity_poly.entity_id
_entity_poly.type
_entity_poly.pdbx_seq_one_letter_code
_entity_poly.pdbx_strand_id
1 'polypeptide(L)'
;MKSRRGRGGTIKNITLSNLTMTGCWCPIVIGQYFAPGVLPAERDTTLSEAAQPLTPMTPRIENMRIAHVQATDIRATAAFIVGLPEAPIQRVTIENYHYSLAQADQLLPTWHTEPTEGHFHDDDRGIKVVNAEHVTFL
;
A
#
# COMPACT_ATOMS: atom_id res chain seq x y z
N MET A 1 6.56 0.84 -0.65
CA MET A 1 7.16 -0.50 -0.85
C MET A 1 6.15 -1.37 -1.60
N LYS A 2 6.56 -2.04 -2.68
CA LYS A 2 5.62 -2.66 -3.63
C LYS A 2 6.14 -4.00 -4.15
N SER A 3 5.27 -5.00 -4.22
CA SER A 3 5.50 -6.28 -4.90
C SER A 3 4.19 -6.79 -5.52
N ARG A 4 4.20 -8.03 -6.02
CA ARG A 4 3.03 -8.78 -6.53
C ARG A 4 3.30 -10.28 -6.61
N ARG A 5 2.26 -11.09 -6.77
CA ARG A 5 2.41 -12.52 -7.09
C ARG A 5 3.29 -12.69 -8.34
N GLY A 6 4.11 -13.74 -8.35
CA GLY A 6 5.06 -13.97 -9.44
C GLY A 6 6.42 -13.28 -9.26
N ARG A 7 6.61 -12.45 -8.22
CA ARG A 7 7.92 -11.86 -7.89
C ARG A 7 8.65 -12.57 -6.75
N GLY A 8 7.90 -13.27 -5.89
CA GLY A 8 8.45 -13.89 -4.69
C GLY A 8 9.18 -12.89 -3.78
N GLY A 9 10.12 -13.43 -3.00
CA GLY A 9 10.98 -12.66 -2.13
C GLY A 9 10.27 -12.07 -0.91
N THR A 10 11.09 -11.46 -0.04
CA THR A 10 10.63 -10.89 1.22
C THR A 10 11.18 -9.48 1.39
N ILE A 11 10.28 -8.52 1.61
CA ILE A 11 10.62 -7.15 2.02
C ILE A 11 10.42 -7.09 3.53
N LYS A 12 11.50 -7.00 4.30
CA LYS A 12 11.39 -6.99 5.77
C LYS A 12 12.41 -6.13 6.47
N ASN A 13 12.09 -5.74 7.71
CA ASN A 13 12.97 -5.01 8.62
C ASN A 13 13.37 -3.64 8.05
N ILE A 14 12.38 -2.90 7.55
CA ILE A 14 12.57 -1.56 7.02
C ILE A 14 12.06 -0.54 8.02
N THR A 15 12.90 0.43 8.34
CA THR A 15 12.55 1.60 9.13
C THR A 15 12.72 2.85 8.28
N LEU A 16 11.68 3.65 8.20
CA LEU A 16 11.70 5.00 7.62
C LEU A 16 11.29 5.98 8.72
N SER A 17 12.04 7.07 8.89
CA SER A 17 11.73 8.04 9.92
C SER A 17 12.11 9.46 9.52
N ASN A 18 11.44 10.45 10.14
CA ASN A 18 11.69 11.89 9.93
C ASN A 18 11.45 12.30 8.47
N LEU A 19 10.24 12.02 7.99
CA LEU A 19 9.84 12.28 6.61
C LEU A 19 8.99 13.54 6.52
N THR A 20 9.30 14.42 5.58
CA THR A 20 8.43 15.52 5.17
C THR A 20 8.06 15.32 3.71
N MET A 21 6.77 15.29 3.40
CA MET A 21 6.24 14.97 2.08
C MET A 21 5.14 15.97 1.72
N THR A 22 5.16 16.52 0.52
CA THR A 22 4.17 17.52 0.08
C THR A 22 3.69 17.21 -1.32
N GLY A 23 2.38 17.32 -1.56
CA GLY A 23 1.80 17.13 -2.89
C GLY A 23 1.77 15.67 -3.36
N CYS A 24 1.99 14.70 -2.46
CA CYS A 24 1.97 13.29 -2.79
C CYS A 24 0.56 12.84 -3.15
N TRP A 25 0.44 11.89 -4.08
CA TRP A 25 -0.86 11.23 -4.31
C TRP A 25 -1.21 10.38 -3.10
N CYS A 26 -0.29 9.50 -2.70
CA CYS A 26 -0.34 8.76 -1.45
C CYS A 26 1.08 8.66 -0.89
N PRO A 27 1.38 9.25 0.28
CA PRO A 27 2.74 9.29 0.82
C PRO A 27 3.21 7.93 1.35
N ILE A 28 2.30 7.07 1.83
CA ILE A 28 2.62 5.74 2.34
C ILE A 28 1.87 4.69 1.54
N VAL A 29 2.61 3.90 0.76
CA VAL A 29 2.07 2.71 0.09
C VAL A 29 2.87 1.47 0.47
N ILE A 30 2.19 0.43 0.94
CA ILE A 30 2.73 -0.91 1.18
C ILE A 30 1.82 -1.92 0.49
N GLY A 31 2.21 -2.41 -0.69
CA GLY A 31 1.28 -3.16 -1.55
C GLY A 31 1.85 -4.44 -2.18
N GLN A 32 1.00 -5.45 -2.31
CA GLN A 32 1.26 -6.71 -3.02
C GLN A 32 0.44 -6.85 -4.33
N TYR A 33 -0.09 -5.75 -4.89
CA TYR A 33 -0.92 -5.72 -6.12
C TYR A 33 -0.37 -4.76 -7.20
N PHE A 34 0.95 -4.73 -7.42
CA PHE A 34 1.55 -3.80 -8.38
C PHE A 34 1.30 -4.19 -9.85
N ALA A 35 0.29 -3.60 -10.49
CA ALA A 35 -0.12 -3.91 -11.86
C ALA A 35 0.88 -3.57 -12.98
N PRO A 36 1.72 -2.52 -12.91
CA PRO A 36 2.55 -2.13 -14.04
C PRO A 36 3.47 -3.25 -14.53
N GLY A 37 3.33 -3.62 -15.80
CA GLY A 37 4.07 -4.73 -16.41
C GLY A 37 3.56 -6.12 -16.04
N VAL A 38 2.31 -6.27 -15.61
CA VAL A 38 1.60 -7.57 -15.61
C VAL A 38 1.12 -7.84 -17.03
N LEU A 39 1.38 -9.04 -17.56
CA LEU A 39 0.92 -9.40 -18.89
C LEU A 39 -0.58 -9.75 -18.86
N PRO A 40 -1.35 -9.55 -19.95
CA PRO A 40 -2.77 -9.89 -19.99
C PRO A 40 -3.07 -11.32 -19.54
N ALA A 41 -2.26 -12.29 -19.95
CA ALA A 41 -2.42 -13.71 -19.58
C ALA A 41 -2.15 -14.02 -18.10
N GLU A 42 -1.52 -13.10 -17.37
CA GLU A 42 -1.15 -13.27 -15.95
C GLU A 42 -2.09 -12.50 -15.01
N ARG A 43 -2.98 -11.64 -15.53
CA ARG A 43 -3.81 -10.74 -14.70
C ARG A 43 -4.71 -11.49 -13.73
N ASP A 44 -5.42 -12.50 -14.21
CA ASP A 44 -6.39 -13.28 -13.42
C ASP A 44 -5.73 -14.06 -12.27
N THR A 45 -4.41 -14.18 -12.27
CA THR A 45 -3.65 -14.73 -11.15
C THR A 45 -2.96 -13.62 -10.37
N THR A 46 -2.22 -12.76 -11.04
CA THR A 46 -1.36 -11.75 -10.41
C THR A 46 -2.15 -10.70 -9.63
N LEU A 47 -3.28 -10.27 -10.17
CA LEU A 47 -4.12 -9.20 -9.60
C LEU A 47 -5.43 -9.70 -8.98
N SER A 48 -5.68 -11.02 -9.01
CA SER A 48 -6.90 -11.58 -8.42
C SER A 48 -7.01 -11.31 -6.91
N GLU A 49 -8.19 -10.90 -6.48
CA GLU A 49 -8.52 -10.66 -5.08
C GLU A 49 -8.78 -11.96 -4.31
N ALA A 50 -8.96 -13.08 -5.00
CA ALA A 50 -9.16 -14.38 -4.36
C ALA A 50 -7.87 -14.94 -3.77
N ALA A 51 -8.01 -15.73 -2.70
CA ALA A 51 -6.91 -16.49 -2.12
C ALA A 51 -6.37 -17.53 -3.08
N GLN A 52 -5.03 -17.66 -3.11
CA GLN A 52 -4.32 -18.61 -3.95
C GLN A 52 -3.37 -19.47 -3.11
N PRO A 53 -2.93 -20.64 -3.63
CA PRO A 53 -1.90 -21.43 -2.96
C PRO A 53 -0.60 -20.64 -2.76
N LEU A 54 0.02 -20.81 -1.60
CA LEU A 54 1.35 -20.26 -1.35
C LEU A 54 2.39 -20.93 -2.25
N THR A 55 3.23 -20.12 -2.88
CA THR A 55 4.35 -20.58 -3.71
C THR A 55 5.63 -19.82 -3.34
N PRO A 56 6.82 -20.25 -3.79
CA PRO A 56 8.04 -19.44 -3.68
C PRO A 56 7.92 -18.07 -4.37
N MET A 57 6.98 -17.92 -5.30
CA MET A 57 6.71 -16.67 -6.02
C MET A 57 5.65 -15.80 -5.35
N THR A 58 5.10 -16.22 -4.21
CA THR A 58 4.23 -15.40 -3.37
C THR A 58 5.10 -14.42 -2.57
N PRO A 59 4.96 -13.10 -2.78
CA PRO A 59 5.78 -12.12 -2.06
C PRO A 59 5.37 -12.04 -0.59
N ARG A 60 6.31 -11.63 0.27
CA ARG A 60 6.03 -11.32 1.68
C ARG A 60 6.50 -9.92 2.02
N ILE A 61 5.72 -9.20 2.82
CA ILE A 61 6.11 -7.93 3.41
C ILE A 61 5.85 -8.00 4.92
N GLU A 62 6.88 -7.77 5.73
CA GLU A 62 6.75 -7.87 7.18
C GLU A 62 7.69 -6.97 7.98
N ASN A 63 7.30 -6.57 9.18
CA ASN A 63 8.13 -5.80 10.12
C ASN A 63 8.60 -4.46 9.55
N MET A 64 7.63 -3.59 9.28
CA MET A 64 7.83 -2.23 8.77
C MET A 64 7.61 -1.22 9.90
N ARG A 65 8.52 -0.26 10.06
CA ARG A 65 8.30 0.90 10.93
C ARG A 65 8.41 2.19 10.13
N ILE A 66 7.36 3.00 10.16
CA ILE A 66 7.32 4.33 9.53
C ILE A 66 6.99 5.31 10.64
N ALA A 67 7.87 6.28 10.90
CA ALA A 67 7.69 7.18 12.04
C ALA A 67 7.99 8.65 11.75
N HIS A 68 7.33 9.54 12.49
CA HIS A 68 7.60 10.98 12.44
C HIS A 68 7.45 11.51 11.02
N VAL A 69 6.23 11.36 10.48
CA VAL A 69 5.90 11.71 9.10
C VAL A 69 4.98 12.92 9.13
N GLN A 70 5.38 13.96 8.40
CA GLN A 70 4.52 15.10 8.08
C GLN A 70 4.21 15.06 6.58
N ALA A 71 2.96 14.78 6.23
CA ALA A 71 2.51 14.73 4.83
C ALA A 71 1.41 15.77 4.56
N THR A 72 1.70 16.77 3.74
CA THR A 72 0.74 17.84 3.40
C THR A 72 0.34 17.79 1.94
N ASP A 73 -0.80 18.39 1.62
CA ASP A 73 -1.34 18.47 0.26
C ASP A 73 -1.48 17.09 -0.40
N ILE A 74 -1.94 16.09 0.37
CA ILE A 74 -2.18 14.75 -0.15
C ILE A 74 -3.34 14.79 -1.14
N ARG A 75 -3.10 14.29 -2.36
CA ARG A 75 -4.04 14.41 -3.47
C ARG A 75 -4.99 13.22 -3.61
N ALA A 76 -4.63 12.03 -3.13
CA ALA A 76 -5.48 10.84 -3.21
C ALA A 76 -5.86 10.30 -1.82
N THR A 77 -4.94 9.61 -1.15
CA THR A 77 -5.21 8.84 0.10
C THR A 77 -4.05 8.96 1.08
N ALA A 78 -4.32 9.01 2.39
CA ALA A 78 -3.30 9.24 3.42
C ALA A 78 -2.30 8.08 3.52
N ALA A 79 -2.78 6.84 3.53
CA ALA A 79 -1.92 5.67 3.43
C ALA A 79 -2.68 4.50 2.83
N PHE A 80 -1.96 3.61 2.15
CA PHE A 80 -2.55 2.47 1.46
C PHE A 80 -1.72 1.21 1.69
N ILE A 81 -2.25 0.32 2.51
CA ILE A 81 -1.64 -0.96 2.87
C ILE A 81 -2.53 -2.08 2.33
N VAL A 82 -2.05 -2.83 1.34
CA VAL A 82 -2.80 -3.91 0.69
C VAL A 82 -1.96 -5.18 0.58
N GLY A 83 -2.35 -6.20 1.34
CA GLY A 83 -1.74 -7.52 1.29
C GLY A 83 -2.54 -8.55 0.49
N LEU A 84 -1.93 -9.70 0.23
CA LEU A 84 -2.63 -10.83 -0.37
C LEU A 84 -3.47 -11.55 0.70
N PRO A 85 -4.66 -12.07 0.38
CA PRO A 85 -5.45 -12.84 1.34
C PRO A 85 -4.74 -14.11 1.84
N GLU A 86 -3.92 -14.78 1.01
CA GLU A 86 -3.12 -15.94 1.43
C GLU A 86 -1.80 -15.58 2.12
N ALA A 87 -1.35 -14.33 2.00
CA ALA A 87 -0.10 -13.85 2.59
C ALA A 87 -0.26 -12.38 3.05
N PRO A 88 -1.05 -12.14 4.12
CA PRO A 88 -1.28 -10.80 4.64
C PRO A 88 0.02 -10.08 4.99
N ILE A 89 0.05 -8.75 4.85
CA ILE A 89 1.18 -7.94 5.32
C ILE A 89 1.24 -8.01 6.84
N GLN A 90 2.42 -8.24 7.41
CA GLN A 90 2.57 -8.49 8.85
C GLN A 90 3.34 -7.37 9.55
N ARG A 91 2.89 -6.96 10.75
CA ARG A 91 3.67 -6.11 11.68
C ARG A 91 4.10 -4.80 11.03
N VAL A 92 3.14 -3.90 10.83
CA VAL A 92 3.39 -2.54 10.34
C VAL A 92 3.11 -1.57 11.47
N THR A 93 4.11 -0.78 11.86
CA THR A 93 3.94 0.31 12.82
C THR A 93 4.04 1.64 12.10
N ILE A 94 3.00 2.46 12.19
CA ILE A 94 3.00 3.85 11.75
C ILE A 94 2.86 4.73 12.99
N GLU A 95 3.92 5.47 13.32
CA GLU A 95 4.02 6.25 14.57
C GLU A 95 4.16 7.74 14.26
N ASN A 96 3.40 8.59 14.94
CA ASN A 96 3.48 10.04 14.78
C ASN A 96 3.34 10.44 13.29
N TYR A 97 2.21 10.07 12.70
CA TYR A 97 1.88 10.38 11.31
C TYR A 97 0.84 11.50 11.24
N HIS A 98 1.31 12.70 10.94
CA HIS A 98 0.48 13.88 10.71
C HIS A 98 0.25 14.09 9.22
N TYR A 99 -1.01 14.21 8.82
CA TYR A 99 -1.35 14.45 7.43
C TYR A 99 -2.49 15.44 7.20
N SER A 100 -2.47 16.08 6.03
CA SER A 100 -3.57 16.88 5.51
C SER A 100 -3.80 16.62 4.02
N LEU A 101 -5.06 16.66 3.61
CA LEU A 101 -5.45 16.57 2.21
C LEU A 101 -5.18 17.91 1.49
N ALA A 102 -4.97 17.84 0.19
CA ALA A 102 -4.95 19.01 -0.67
C ALA A 102 -6.34 19.67 -0.73
N GLN A 103 -6.38 20.90 -1.25
CA GLN A 103 -7.64 21.59 -1.54
C GLN A 103 -8.50 20.78 -2.53
N ALA A 104 -9.82 20.97 -2.48
CA ALA A 104 -10.78 20.15 -3.22
C ALA A 104 -10.53 20.14 -4.74
N ASP A 105 -10.10 21.27 -5.30
CA ASP A 105 -9.76 21.44 -6.72
C ASP A 105 -8.44 20.77 -7.13
N GLN A 106 -7.63 20.34 -6.16
CA GLN A 106 -6.36 19.64 -6.36
C GLN A 106 -6.44 18.15 -6.02
N LEU A 107 -7.59 17.67 -5.52
CA LEU A 107 -7.80 16.27 -5.25
C LEU A 107 -7.80 15.47 -6.56
N LEU A 108 -7.04 14.39 -6.55
CA LEU A 108 -7.12 13.36 -7.56
C LEU A 108 -8.15 12.31 -7.14
N PRO A 109 -8.77 11.63 -8.11
CA PRO A 109 -9.56 10.45 -7.81
C PRO A 109 -8.78 9.40 -6.99
N THR A 110 -9.44 8.71 -6.07
CA THR A 110 -8.79 7.78 -5.12
C THR A 110 -8.19 6.55 -5.80
N TRP A 111 -8.66 6.16 -6.99
CA TRP A 111 -8.04 5.10 -7.81
C TRP A 111 -6.60 5.43 -8.27
N HIS A 112 -6.13 6.68 -8.15
CA HIS A 112 -4.73 7.05 -8.36
C HIS A 112 -3.80 6.70 -7.19
N THR A 113 -4.33 6.26 -6.05
CA THR A 113 -3.56 5.96 -4.83
C THR A 113 -2.39 5.02 -5.10
N GLU A 114 -2.63 3.96 -5.87
CA GLU A 114 -1.64 2.97 -6.26
C GLU A 114 -2.13 2.28 -7.55
N PRO A 115 -1.24 1.95 -8.52
CA PRO A 115 -1.61 1.19 -9.71
C PRO A 115 -1.96 -0.28 -9.38
N THR A 116 -3.16 -0.46 -8.83
CA THR A 116 -3.82 -1.74 -8.56
C THR A 116 -4.92 -2.02 -9.59
N GLU A 117 -4.96 -1.32 -10.73
CA GLU A 117 -6.06 -1.38 -11.72
C GLU A 117 -7.47 -1.13 -11.13
N GLY A 118 -7.55 -0.48 -9.95
CA GLY A 118 -8.82 -0.14 -9.30
C GLY A 118 -9.40 -1.25 -8.43
N HIS A 119 -8.68 -2.34 -8.16
CA HIS A 119 -9.18 -3.43 -7.30
C HIS A 119 -9.55 -2.98 -5.87
N PHE A 120 -8.95 -1.90 -5.38
CA PHE A 120 -9.11 -1.46 -3.98
C PHE A 120 -9.32 0.06 -3.93
N HIS A 121 -10.53 0.50 -4.21
CA HIS A 121 -10.88 1.91 -4.16
C HIS A 121 -12.28 2.14 -3.57
N ASP A 122 -12.40 3.27 -2.90
CA ASP A 122 -13.63 3.86 -2.38
C ASP A 122 -13.37 5.38 -2.22
N ASP A 123 -14.37 6.11 -1.71
CA ASP A 123 -14.28 7.56 -1.51
C ASP A 123 -13.51 7.97 -0.25
N ASP A 124 -13.14 7.02 0.63
CA ASP A 124 -12.32 7.31 1.80
C ASP A 124 -10.91 7.72 1.36
N ARG A 125 -10.36 8.74 2.00
CA ARG A 125 -9.02 9.31 1.74
C ARG A 125 -8.10 9.18 2.96
N GLY A 126 -8.56 8.53 4.02
CA GLY A 126 -7.80 8.26 5.23
C GLY A 126 -6.76 7.16 5.03
N ILE A 127 -6.56 6.35 6.06
CA ILE A 127 -5.62 5.23 6.02
C ILE A 127 -6.38 3.95 5.70
N LYS A 128 -6.00 3.29 4.61
CA LYS A 128 -6.61 2.04 4.15
C LYS A 128 -5.72 0.86 4.48
N VAL A 129 -6.32 -0.17 5.05
CA VAL A 129 -5.67 -1.42 5.43
C VAL A 129 -6.51 -2.59 4.93
N VAL A 130 -5.95 -3.38 4.02
CA VAL A 130 -6.58 -4.55 3.42
C VAL A 130 -5.63 -5.73 3.55
N ASN A 131 -6.11 -6.86 4.09
CA ASN A 131 -5.33 -8.08 4.29
C ASN A 131 -3.96 -7.80 4.94
N ALA A 132 -3.98 -7.15 6.10
CA ALA A 132 -2.79 -6.94 6.91
C ALA A 132 -3.09 -7.23 8.38
N GLU A 133 -2.11 -7.77 9.08
CA GLU A 133 -2.22 -8.20 10.47
C GLU A 133 -1.17 -7.51 11.33
N HIS A 134 -1.53 -7.23 12.58
CA HIS A 134 -0.67 -6.51 13.53
C HIS A 134 -0.24 -5.13 12.99
N VAL A 135 -1.18 -4.39 12.40
CA VAL A 135 -0.98 -3.00 11.98
C VAL A 135 -1.30 -2.09 13.16
N THR A 136 -0.32 -1.30 13.60
CA THR A 136 -0.44 -0.41 14.75
C THR A 136 -0.24 1.03 14.31
N PHE A 137 -1.14 1.90 14.75
CA PHE A 137 -1.06 3.35 14.60
C PHE A 137 -0.82 3.96 15.98
N LEU A 138 0.28 4.70 16.15
CA LEU A 138 0.73 5.29 17.42
C LEU A 138 0.88 6.81 17.31
#